data_AF-A0A673BMQ0-F1
#
_entry.id   AF-A0A673BMQ0-F1
#
_cell.length_a   1.000
_cell.length_b   1.000
_cell.length_c   1.000
_cell.angle_alpha   90.00
_cell.angle_beta   90.00
_cell.angle_gamma   90.00
#
_symmetry.space_group_name_H-M   'P 1'
#
loop_
_entity.id
_entity.type
_entity.pdbx_description
1 polymer ?
#
loop_
_entity_poly.entity_id
_entity_poly.type
_entity_poly.pdbx_seq_one_letter_code
_entity_poly.pdbx_strand_id
1 'polypeptide(L)'
;MILAFGGLQSLKNSLIVQSRFMLLESVLIFFILLAFFSYLRFHNAPHSSWFRFFWLFLSGASCAAAVGVKYMGVFSYLLLLGVASVHTWNLIGDQTVSHVMCVCSVCRTVCLLVVPVLLYIFWFYIHLSILYRSGPHDQLMSSAFQASLEGGLSRITQGQPLEVSYGSQVTLRNSASQPVPCWLHSHKANYPIRCSQVTCYPFKDVNNWWIIKDPGSGQDLVVSSPPRPVRHGDVIQLVHGMTSRFLNSHDVAAPMSPHAQEVSGYIDFNVSMAPQNLWKVDISNREAESDVWKTILSEVRLVHVNTSAVLKLSGASLPDWGFRQLEVVAEKLFKVHSSSLSWTVEEHRYGTSQEQKEREAELHSPTHINVDRKISFWAKFMELQWKMLTVKQEDSEHKYSSVPLEWITLETNIAYWLHSSNNAQIHLIGNPVSWGVANLSLLVYHLLAVIYLLRRRRGFKDLPDGEWCRFLSLGAVCVGGWMVNFVPFLLMEKTLFLYHYLPALCYLHLLSPALLEHVHAHRLSCVAHQRSLYVCILALALSVFLSYRTFCPLTYGKPELSANQLQGLKWRDSWDILYRRR
;
A
#
# COMPACT_ATOMS: atom_id res chain seq x y z
N MET A 1 -29.29 20.80 25.16
CA MET A 1 -28.45 21.91 24.69
C MET A 1 -27.02 21.47 24.34
N ILE A 2 -26.31 20.78 25.22
CA ILE A 2 -24.94 20.29 24.95
C ILE A 2 -24.88 19.34 23.75
N LEU A 3 -25.86 18.44 23.61
CA LEU A 3 -26.00 17.59 22.41
C LEU A 3 -26.27 18.41 21.13
N ALA A 4 -27.06 19.48 21.22
CA ALA A 4 -27.30 20.37 20.09
C ALA A 4 -26.04 21.15 19.69
N PHE A 5 -25.22 21.53 20.67
CA PHE A 5 -23.90 22.10 20.43
C PHE A 5 -22.95 21.10 19.76
N GLY A 6 -22.94 19.84 20.21
CA GLY A 6 -22.22 18.75 19.54
C GLY A 6 -22.67 18.56 18.09
N GLY A 7 -23.98 18.58 17.83
CA GLY A 7 -24.53 18.54 16.47
C GLY A 7 -24.14 19.74 15.61
N LEU A 8 -24.05 20.94 16.20
CA LEU A 8 -23.64 22.15 15.50
C LEU A 8 -22.15 22.18 15.19
N GLN A 9 -21.32 21.55 16.03
CA GLN A 9 -19.91 21.33 15.71
C GLN A 9 -19.71 20.44 14.49
N SER A 10 -20.71 19.63 14.11
CA SER A 10 -20.69 18.85 12.87
C SER A 10 -20.83 19.69 11.60
N LEU A 11 -21.18 20.99 11.69
CA LEU A 11 -21.13 21.94 10.57
C LEU A 11 -19.69 22.33 10.23
N LYS A 12 -18.92 21.35 9.75
CA LYS A 12 -17.50 21.50 9.41
C LYS A 12 -17.31 21.51 7.90
N ASN A 13 -16.74 22.60 7.42
CA ASN A 13 -16.35 22.77 6.02
C ASN A 13 -15.51 21.60 5.52
N SER A 14 -14.48 21.17 6.26
CA SER A 14 -13.59 20.08 5.84
C SER A 14 -14.28 18.74 5.66
N LEU A 15 -15.20 18.37 6.57
CA LEU A 15 -15.97 17.13 6.46
C LEU A 15 -16.97 17.19 5.29
N ILE A 16 -17.63 18.34 5.10
CA ILE A 16 -18.55 18.56 3.99
C ILE A 16 -17.81 18.46 2.64
N VAL A 17 -16.63 19.08 2.52
CA VAL A 17 -15.83 18.97 1.30
C VAL A 17 -15.46 17.51 1.04
N GLN A 18 -14.94 16.79 2.04
CA GLN A 18 -14.58 15.37 1.88
C GLN A 18 -15.77 14.48 1.49
N SER A 19 -16.95 14.68 2.09
CA SER A 19 -18.12 13.85 1.81
C SER A 19 -18.78 14.18 0.48
N ARG A 20 -18.51 15.36 -0.11
CA ARG A 20 -19.08 15.76 -1.41
C ARG A 20 -18.34 15.15 -2.59
N PHE A 21 -17.05 14.88 -2.44
CA PHE A 21 -16.26 14.23 -3.48
C PHE A 21 -16.22 12.71 -3.25
N MET A 22 -15.92 11.95 -4.30
CA MET A 22 -15.76 10.49 -4.24
C MET A 22 -14.40 10.14 -3.62
N LEU A 23 -14.21 10.50 -2.34
CA LEU A 23 -12.97 10.33 -1.59
C LEU A 23 -13.12 9.30 -0.47
N LEU A 24 -12.07 8.52 -0.26
CA LEU A 24 -12.03 7.38 0.67
C LEU A 24 -12.13 7.80 2.15
N GLU A 25 -11.67 9.01 2.49
CA GLU A 25 -11.60 9.47 3.89
C GLU A 25 -12.97 9.57 4.55
N SER A 26 -14.01 10.00 3.81
CA SER A 26 -15.37 10.11 4.34
C SER A 26 -15.96 8.74 4.71
N VAL A 27 -15.69 7.74 3.87
CA VAL A 27 -16.11 6.35 4.08
C VAL A 27 -15.34 5.72 5.25
N LEU A 28 -14.04 5.99 5.35
CA LEU A 28 -13.21 5.55 6.47
C LEU A 28 -13.72 6.11 7.81
N ILE A 29 -13.96 7.43 7.89
CA ILE A 29 -14.48 8.08 9.09
C ILE A 29 -15.83 7.48 9.50
N PHE A 30 -16.72 7.24 8.53
CA PHE A 30 -18.02 6.61 8.79
C PHE A 30 -17.87 5.24 9.44
N PHE A 31 -17.06 4.34 8.87
CA PHE A 31 -16.89 2.99 9.42
C PHE A 31 -16.17 2.97 10.76
N ILE A 32 -15.18 3.84 10.98
CA ILE A 32 -14.50 3.97 12.27
C ILE A 32 -15.49 4.42 13.35
N LEU A 33 -16.27 5.48 13.09
CA LEU A 33 -17.26 5.98 14.06
C LEU A 33 -18.39 4.97 14.29
N LEU A 34 -18.85 4.28 13.23
CA LEU A 34 -19.87 3.24 13.34
C LEU A 34 -19.40 2.04 14.16
N ALA A 35 -18.13 1.64 14.02
CA ALA A 35 -17.52 0.57 14.82
C ALA A 35 -17.55 0.91 16.31
N PHE A 36 -17.03 2.08 16.70
CA PHE A 36 -17.04 2.53 18.09
C PHE A 36 -18.46 2.76 18.62
N PHE A 37 -19.34 3.36 17.84
CA PHE A 37 -20.73 3.56 18.23
C PHE A 37 -21.44 2.22 18.50
N SER A 38 -21.31 1.26 17.60
CA SER A 38 -21.92 -0.06 17.73
C SER A 38 -21.35 -0.81 18.94
N TYR A 39 -20.03 -0.73 19.16
CA TYR A 39 -19.40 -1.31 20.34
C TYR A 39 -19.90 -0.69 21.66
N LEU A 40 -20.00 0.63 21.75
CA LEU A 40 -20.51 1.31 22.94
C LEU A 40 -22.00 1.01 23.18
N ARG A 41 -22.80 0.89 22.11
CA ARG A 41 -24.19 0.42 22.19
C ARG A 41 -24.29 -1.01 22.71
N PHE A 42 -23.38 -1.89 22.27
CA PHE A 42 -23.27 -3.25 22.79
C PHE A 42 -22.93 -3.26 24.28
N HIS A 43 -21.95 -2.45 24.70
CA HIS A 43 -21.52 -2.38 26.10
C HIS A 43 -22.62 -1.87 27.04
N ASN A 44 -23.39 -0.86 26.60
CA ASN A 44 -24.46 -0.25 27.40
C ASN A 44 -25.80 -0.99 27.30
N ALA A 45 -25.95 -1.97 26.41
CA ALA A 45 -27.20 -2.71 26.26
C ALA A 45 -27.40 -3.72 27.40
N PRO A 46 -28.65 -3.92 27.87
CA PRO A 46 -28.94 -4.83 28.97
C PRO A 46 -28.54 -6.26 28.63
N HIS A 47 -28.05 -6.99 29.65
CA HIS A 47 -27.55 -8.36 29.46
C HIS A 47 -28.61 -9.36 28.96
N SER A 48 -29.88 -9.07 29.19
CA SER A 48 -31.02 -9.89 28.73
C SER A 48 -31.35 -9.74 27.25
N SER A 49 -30.86 -8.69 26.57
CA SER A 49 -31.25 -8.42 25.18
C SER A 49 -30.37 -9.18 24.19
N TRP A 50 -30.98 -10.02 23.34
CA TRP A 50 -30.30 -10.69 22.22
C TRP A 50 -29.83 -9.70 21.15
N PHE A 51 -30.55 -8.58 20.97
CA PHE A 51 -30.21 -7.52 20.02
C PHE A 51 -28.84 -6.87 20.28
N ARG A 52 -28.28 -7.07 21.48
CA ARG A 52 -26.91 -6.69 21.80
C ARG A 52 -25.89 -7.36 20.88
N PHE A 53 -26.05 -8.64 20.54
CA PHE A 53 -25.11 -9.34 19.65
C PHE A 53 -25.12 -8.79 18.21
N PHE A 54 -26.25 -8.23 17.76
CA PHE A 54 -26.31 -7.51 16.48
C PHE A 54 -25.35 -6.30 16.48
N TRP A 55 -25.33 -5.51 17.56
CA TRP A 55 -24.39 -4.39 17.69
C TRP A 55 -22.92 -4.84 17.73
N LEU A 56 -22.65 -6.00 18.34
CA LEU A 56 -21.31 -6.58 18.36
C LEU A 56 -20.86 -7.04 16.97
N PHE A 57 -21.75 -7.73 16.23
CA PHE A 57 -21.49 -8.12 14.84
C PHE A 57 -21.30 -6.88 13.95
N LEU A 58 -22.16 -5.87 14.09
CA LEU A 58 -22.05 -4.61 13.34
C LEU A 58 -20.74 -3.89 13.65
N SER A 59 -20.27 -3.93 14.89
CA SER A 59 -18.94 -3.42 15.28
C SER A 59 -17.82 -4.16 14.55
N GLY A 60 -17.83 -5.50 14.55
CA GLY A 60 -16.83 -6.31 13.85
C GLY A 60 -16.85 -6.07 12.33
N ALA A 61 -18.03 -6.06 11.72
CA ALA A 61 -18.20 -5.78 10.30
C ALA A 61 -17.70 -4.38 9.91
N SER A 62 -18.00 -3.37 10.74
CA SER A 62 -17.52 -2.00 10.51
C SER A 62 -16.00 -1.87 10.66
N CYS A 63 -15.38 -2.63 11.58
CA CYS A 63 -13.92 -2.70 11.69
C CYS A 63 -13.29 -3.29 10.42
N ALA A 64 -13.87 -4.38 9.90
CA ALA A 64 -13.43 -5.01 8.65
C ALA A 64 -13.50 -4.02 7.48
N ALA A 65 -14.62 -3.30 7.37
CA ALA A 65 -14.84 -2.30 6.34
C ALA A 65 -13.85 -1.12 6.47
N ALA A 66 -13.59 -0.64 7.68
CA ALA A 66 -12.61 0.42 7.92
C ALA A 66 -11.20 0.03 7.45
N VAL A 67 -10.74 -1.18 7.82
CA VAL A 67 -9.44 -1.71 7.37
C VAL A 67 -9.41 -1.95 5.86
N GLY A 68 -10.52 -2.44 5.29
CA GLY A 68 -10.65 -2.68 3.85
C GLY A 68 -10.63 -1.40 3.01
N VAL A 69 -11.16 -0.28 3.53
CA VAL A 69 -11.10 1.03 2.85
C VAL A 69 -9.68 1.60 2.88
N LYS A 70 -9.03 1.60 4.04
CA LYS A 70 -7.66 2.10 4.20
C LYS A 70 -6.99 1.46 5.41
N TYR A 71 -5.72 1.07 5.28
CA TYR A 71 -4.96 0.45 6.38
C TYR A 71 -4.81 1.33 7.63
N MET A 72 -5.01 2.65 7.52
CA MET A 72 -5.09 3.52 8.69
C MET A 72 -6.20 3.09 9.68
N GLY A 73 -7.26 2.43 9.19
CA GLY A 73 -8.31 1.84 10.01
C GLY A 73 -7.81 0.79 11.02
N VAL A 74 -6.64 0.17 10.78
CA VAL A 74 -6.05 -0.82 11.70
C VAL A 74 -5.76 -0.20 13.06
N PHE A 75 -5.26 1.03 13.13
CA PHE A 75 -4.96 1.69 14.41
C PHE A 75 -6.22 1.95 15.24
N SER A 76 -7.31 2.36 14.58
CA SER A 76 -8.62 2.53 15.22
C SER A 76 -9.22 1.20 15.67
N TYR A 77 -9.04 0.14 14.88
CA TYR A 77 -9.44 -1.22 15.25
C TYR A 77 -8.66 -1.76 16.46
N LEU A 78 -7.34 -1.56 16.51
CA LEU A 78 -6.51 -1.92 17.66
C LEU A 78 -6.93 -1.18 18.94
N LEU A 79 -7.30 0.10 18.83
CA LEU A 79 -7.86 0.84 19.96
C LEU A 79 -9.18 0.21 20.45
N LEU A 80 -10.09 -0.13 19.53
CA LEU A 80 -11.36 -0.76 19.87
C LEU A 80 -11.13 -2.11 20.57
N LEU A 81 -10.19 -2.92 20.07
CA LEU A 81 -9.77 -4.15 20.73
C LEU A 81 -9.22 -3.88 22.13
N GLY A 82 -8.35 -2.88 22.30
CA GLY A 82 -7.81 -2.49 23.59
C GLY A 82 -8.90 -2.10 24.60
N VAL A 83 -9.87 -1.27 24.19
CA VAL A 83 -11.03 -0.91 25.01
C VAL A 83 -11.86 -2.15 25.34
N ALA A 84 -12.08 -3.04 24.38
CA ALA A 84 -12.82 -4.28 24.59
C ALA A 84 -12.12 -5.25 25.54
N SER A 85 -10.79 -5.32 25.48
CA SER A 85 -9.96 -6.11 26.40
C SER A 85 -10.06 -5.56 27.82
N VAL A 86 -9.99 -4.24 28.02
CA VAL A 86 -10.16 -3.63 29.35
C VAL A 86 -11.55 -3.91 29.92
N HIS A 87 -12.61 -3.76 29.13
CA HIS A 87 -13.97 -4.09 29.57
C HIS A 87 -14.15 -5.58 29.90
N THR A 88 -13.43 -6.46 29.19
CA THR A 88 -13.47 -7.90 29.45
C THR A 88 -12.65 -8.26 30.68
N TRP A 89 -11.51 -7.60 30.89
CA TRP A 89 -10.70 -7.74 32.09
C TRP A 89 -11.48 -7.37 33.36
N ASN A 90 -12.19 -6.24 33.34
CA ASN A 90 -13.03 -5.83 34.47
C ASN A 90 -14.18 -6.82 34.74
N LEU A 91 -14.68 -7.48 33.70
CA LEU A 91 -15.73 -8.50 33.83
C LEU A 91 -15.21 -9.80 34.44
N ILE A 92 -13.96 -10.18 34.15
CA ILE A 92 -13.30 -11.36 34.73
C ILE A 92 -13.07 -11.16 36.23
N GLY A 93 -12.79 -9.92 36.66
CA GLY A 93 -12.60 -9.58 38.07
C GLY A 93 -13.88 -9.59 38.92
N ASP A 94 -15.06 -9.66 38.30
CA ASP A 94 -16.34 -9.66 39.01
C ASP A 94 -16.77 -11.08 39.38
N GLN A 95 -16.67 -11.41 40.67
CA GLN A 95 -17.00 -12.75 41.20
C GLN A 95 -18.51 -13.01 41.30
N THR A 96 -19.36 -12.00 41.08
CA THR A 96 -20.82 -12.13 41.17
C THR A 96 -21.45 -12.72 39.90
N VAL A 97 -20.62 -13.08 38.94
CA VAL A 97 -20.98 -13.29 37.55
C VAL A 97 -21.10 -14.77 37.20
N SER A 98 -22.25 -15.16 36.65
CA SER A 98 -22.55 -16.54 36.21
C SER A 98 -21.74 -16.99 34.99
N HIS A 99 -21.61 -18.31 34.78
CA HIS A 99 -20.99 -18.97 33.62
C HIS A 99 -21.47 -18.43 32.25
N VAL A 100 -22.69 -17.90 32.17
CA VAL A 100 -23.26 -17.25 30.96
C VAL A 100 -22.42 -16.06 30.48
N MET A 101 -21.70 -15.39 31.39
CA MET A 101 -20.88 -14.23 31.05
C MET A 101 -19.52 -14.64 30.46
N CYS A 102 -19.02 -15.84 30.77
CA CYS A 102 -17.87 -16.44 30.10
C CYS A 102 -18.17 -16.67 28.61
N VAL A 103 -19.37 -17.18 28.30
CA VAL A 103 -19.86 -17.31 26.92
C VAL A 103 -19.93 -15.95 26.22
N CYS A 104 -20.43 -14.91 26.90
CA CYS A 104 -20.46 -13.55 26.36
C CYS A 104 -19.06 -13.00 26.06
N SER A 105 -18.06 -13.32 26.89
CA SER A 105 -16.65 -12.96 26.67
C SER A 105 -16.07 -13.66 25.42
N VAL A 106 -16.33 -14.96 25.27
CA VAL A 106 -15.93 -15.71 24.07
C VAL A 106 -16.60 -15.14 22.81
N CYS A 107 -17.89 -14.81 22.86
CA CYS A 107 -18.59 -14.17 21.74
C CYS A 107 -17.97 -12.81 21.37
N ARG A 108 -17.53 -12.00 22.34
CA ARG A 108 -16.80 -10.74 22.07
C ARG A 108 -15.53 -11.00 21.28
N THR A 109 -14.72 -11.96 21.73
CA THR A 109 -13.46 -12.33 21.07
C THR A 109 -13.72 -12.84 19.65
N VAL A 110 -14.70 -13.72 19.46
CA VAL A 110 -15.03 -14.27 18.14
C VAL A 110 -15.54 -13.17 17.19
N CYS A 111 -16.50 -12.34 17.63
CA CYS A 111 -17.06 -11.29 16.77
C CYS A 111 -16.11 -10.13 16.51
N LEU A 112 -15.14 -9.87 17.39
CA LEU A 112 -14.18 -8.77 17.19
C LEU A 112 -12.87 -9.22 16.57
N LEU A 113 -12.50 -10.51 16.55
CA LEU A 113 -11.29 -11.00 15.88
C LEU A 113 -11.57 -11.83 14.63
N VAL A 114 -12.49 -12.80 14.72
CA VAL A 114 -12.72 -13.75 13.62
C VAL A 114 -13.57 -13.11 12.52
N VAL A 115 -14.68 -12.45 12.89
CA VAL A 115 -15.59 -11.83 11.90
C VAL A 115 -14.88 -10.78 11.04
N PRO A 116 -14.08 -9.84 11.58
CA PRO A 116 -13.41 -8.87 10.73
C PRO A 116 -12.41 -9.49 9.74
N VAL A 117 -11.67 -10.52 10.17
CA VAL A 117 -10.73 -11.24 9.31
C VAL A 117 -11.45 -11.96 8.17
N LEU A 118 -12.54 -12.68 8.48
CA LEU A 118 -13.32 -13.38 7.46
C LEU A 118 -13.95 -12.41 6.45
N LEU A 119 -14.50 -11.28 6.92
CA LEU A 119 -15.08 -10.26 6.04
C LEU A 119 -14.01 -9.57 5.18
N TYR A 120 -12.82 -9.32 5.72
CA TYR A 120 -11.71 -8.76 4.96
C TYR A 120 -11.29 -9.72 3.83
N ILE A 121 -11.09 -11.01 4.14
CA ILE A 121 -10.75 -12.04 3.14
C ILE A 121 -11.87 -12.17 2.10
N PHE A 122 -13.14 -12.14 2.52
CA PHE A 122 -14.30 -12.22 1.64
C PHE A 122 -14.33 -11.08 0.62
N TRP A 123 -14.07 -9.84 1.03
CA TRP A 123 -14.04 -8.71 0.10
C TRP A 123 -12.87 -8.81 -0.88
N PHE A 124 -11.71 -9.32 -0.45
CA PHE A 124 -10.59 -9.59 -1.37
C PHE A 124 -10.88 -10.76 -2.32
N TYR A 125 -11.64 -11.75 -1.88
CA TYR A 125 -12.15 -12.81 -2.75
C TYR A 125 -13.07 -12.25 -3.83
N ILE A 126 -14.01 -11.37 -3.47
CA ILE A 126 -14.84 -10.65 -4.45
C ILE A 126 -13.98 -9.80 -5.39
N HIS A 127 -13.03 -9.03 -4.85
CA HIS A 127 -12.14 -8.17 -5.62
C HIS A 127 -11.38 -8.96 -6.71
N LEU A 128 -10.71 -10.06 -6.33
CA LEU A 128 -9.95 -10.91 -7.25
C LEU A 128 -10.84 -11.74 -8.20
N SER A 129 -12.09 -11.99 -7.82
CA SER A 129 -13.05 -12.70 -8.69
C SER A 129 -13.66 -11.76 -9.75
N ILE A 130 -13.90 -10.49 -9.41
CA ILE A 130 -14.44 -9.48 -10.34
C ILE A 130 -13.34 -8.94 -11.26
N LEU A 131 -12.15 -8.67 -10.74
CA LEU A 131 -11.03 -8.13 -11.51
C LEU A 131 -10.18 -9.24 -12.11
N TYR A 132 -10.79 -10.04 -12.98
CA TYR A 132 -10.12 -11.16 -13.63
C TYR A 132 -9.39 -10.78 -14.93
N ARG A 133 -9.46 -9.52 -15.39
CA ARG A 133 -8.84 -9.06 -16.66
C ARG A 133 -7.54 -8.29 -16.42
N SER A 134 -6.61 -8.36 -17.39
CA SER A 134 -5.35 -7.59 -17.38
C SER A 134 -5.60 -6.08 -17.42
N GLY A 135 -4.74 -5.30 -16.76
CA GLY A 135 -4.86 -3.84 -16.67
C GLY A 135 -3.48 -3.16 -16.67
N PRO A 136 -3.39 -1.83 -16.80
CA PRO A 136 -2.13 -1.13 -17.03
C PRO A 136 -1.07 -1.29 -15.92
N HIS A 137 -1.48 -1.67 -14.71
CA HIS A 137 -0.62 -1.80 -13.54
C HIS A 137 -0.41 -3.26 -13.09
N ASP A 138 -0.83 -4.25 -13.89
CA ASP A 138 -0.61 -5.67 -13.57
C ASP A 138 0.89 -6.06 -13.61
N GLN A 139 1.71 -5.26 -14.29
CA GLN A 139 3.18 -5.37 -14.39
C GLN A 139 3.89 -5.42 -13.03
N LEU A 140 3.29 -4.85 -11.97
CA LEU A 140 3.81 -4.87 -10.60
C LEU A 140 3.71 -6.26 -9.93
N MET A 141 2.85 -7.13 -10.45
CA MET A 141 2.63 -8.49 -9.99
C MET A 141 3.60 -9.48 -10.66
N SER A 142 3.66 -10.70 -10.15
CA SER A 142 4.44 -11.82 -10.67
C SER A 142 3.93 -12.24 -12.05
N SER A 143 4.80 -12.86 -12.86
CA SER A 143 4.42 -13.43 -14.15
C SER A 143 3.33 -14.51 -13.99
N ALA A 144 3.41 -15.29 -12.92
CA ALA A 144 2.38 -16.25 -12.56
C ALA A 144 1.02 -15.55 -12.35
N PHE A 145 0.95 -14.52 -11.49
CA PHE A 145 -0.27 -13.77 -11.23
C PHE A 145 -0.84 -13.15 -12.52
N GLN A 146 0.01 -12.50 -13.32
CA GLN A 146 -0.38 -11.89 -14.60
C GLN A 146 -0.93 -12.91 -15.60
N ALA A 147 -0.31 -14.09 -15.68
CA ALA A 147 -0.77 -15.18 -16.55
C ALA A 147 -2.15 -15.74 -16.12
N SER A 148 -2.55 -15.52 -14.88
CA SER A 148 -3.87 -15.93 -14.37
C SER A 148 -5.01 -14.94 -14.68
N LEU A 149 -4.70 -13.76 -15.23
CA LEU A 149 -5.67 -12.74 -15.65
C LEU A 149 -6.01 -12.93 -17.13
N GLU A 150 -7.28 -12.78 -17.53
CA GLU A 150 -7.68 -12.79 -18.93
C GLU A 150 -7.16 -11.54 -19.66
N GLY A 151 -6.43 -11.73 -20.76
CA GLY A 151 -5.82 -10.64 -21.54
C GLY A 151 -4.30 -10.62 -21.43
N GLY A 152 -3.69 -9.46 -21.68
CA GLY A 152 -2.25 -9.19 -21.54
C GLY A 152 -1.32 -10.41 -21.68
N LEU A 153 -0.72 -10.81 -20.56
CA LEU A 153 0.24 -11.91 -20.51
C LEU A 153 -0.38 -13.30 -20.73
N SER A 154 -1.63 -13.53 -20.33
CA SER A 154 -2.27 -14.83 -20.55
C SER A 154 -2.47 -15.10 -22.04
N ARG A 155 -2.81 -14.10 -22.86
CA ARG A 155 -2.89 -14.26 -24.32
C ARG A 155 -1.56 -14.64 -24.97
N ILE A 156 -0.44 -14.17 -24.42
CA ILE A 156 0.91 -14.38 -24.96
C ILE A 156 1.52 -15.71 -24.48
N THR A 157 1.25 -16.08 -23.23
CA THR A 157 1.76 -17.30 -22.59
C THR A 157 0.82 -18.50 -22.75
N GLN A 158 -0.40 -18.29 -23.27
CA GLN A 158 -1.32 -19.37 -23.58
C GLN A 158 -0.65 -20.36 -24.55
N GLY A 159 -0.64 -21.62 -24.11
CA GLY A 159 -0.17 -22.79 -24.86
C GLY A 159 1.30 -22.86 -25.22
N GLN A 160 2.14 -22.05 -24.60
CA GLN A 160 3.58 -22.29 -24.64
C GLN A 160 3.94 -23.67 -24.07
N PRO A 161 4.99 -24.33 -24.58
CA PRO A 161 5.40 -25.60 -24.01
C PRO A 161 5.82 -25.44 -22.54
N LEU A 162 5.49 -26.43 -21.71
CA LEU A 162 5.78 -26.36 -20.28
C LEU A 162 7.27 -26.58 -19.99
N GLU A 163 7.87 -27.58 -20.63
CA GLU A 163 9.25 -28.01 -20.39
C GLU A 163 10.20 -27.28 -21.32
N VAL A 164 11.17 -26.60 -20.73
CA VAL A 164 12.24 -25.93 -21.47
C VAL A 164 13.22 -27.00 -21.95
N SER A 165 13.47 -27.05 -23.26
CA SER A 165 14.31 -28.06 -23.92
C SER A 165 15.49 -27.41 -24.64
N TYR A 166 16.48 -28.20 -25.02
CA TYR A 166 17.52 -27.72 -25.93
C TYR A 166 16.89 -27.36 -27.30
N GLY A 167 17.26 -26.20 -27.85
CA GLY A 167 16.65 -25.55 -29.02
C GLY A 167 15.46 -24.64 -28.69
N SER A 168 15.01 -24.60 -27.43
CA SER A 168 13.92 -23.71 -27.01
C SER A 168 14.32 -22.25 -27.10
N GLN A 169 13.43 -21.42 -27.65
CA GLN A 169 13.53 -19.97 -27.61
C GLN A 169 12.71 -19.46 -26.42
N VAL A 170 13.32 -18.68 -25.53
CA VAL A 170 12.77 -18.25 -24.25
C VAL A 170 13.03 -16.77 -23.97
N THR A 171 12.16 -16.14 -23.19
CA THR A 171 12.45 -14.85 -22.56
C THR A 171 12.70 -15.05 -21.07
N LEU A 172 13.78 -14.45 -20.54
CA LEU A 172 14.18 -14.60 -19.14
C LEU A 172 13.86 -13.31 -18.37
N ARG A 173 12.98 -13.40 -17.38
CA ARG A 173 12.63 -12.29 -16.47
C ARG A 173 13.34 -12.46 -15.14
N ASN A 174 13.87 -11.37 -14.57
CA ASN A 174 14.47 -11.40 -13.24
C ASN A 174 13.39 -11.31 -12.13
N SER A 175 13.47 -12.17 -11.12
CA SER A 175 12.49 -12.25 -10.03
C SER A 175 12.52 -11.07 -9.05
N ALA A 176 13.65 -10.35 -8.93
CA ALA A 176 13.78 -9.19 -8.03
C ALA A 176 13.89 -7.84 -8.72
N SER A 177 13.48 -7.73 -9.98
CA SER A 177 13.45 -6.47 -10.72
C SER A 177 12.52 -5.39 -10.12
N GLN A 178 12.00 -5.55 -8.90
CA GLN A 178 11.09 -4.58 -8.27
C GLN A 178 11.80 -3.25 -7.99
N PRO A 179 11.26 -2.09 -8.42
CA PRO A 179 9.86 -1.85 -8.78
C PRO A 179 9.45 -2.06 -10.24
N VAL A 180 10.38 -2.22 -11.20
CA VAL A 180 10.07 -2.30 -12.64
C VAL A 180 10.47 -3.66 -13.22
N PRO A 181 9.53 -4.47 -13.75
CA PRO A 181 9.87 -5.78 -14.32
C PRO A 181 10.96 -5.63 -15.37
N CYS A 182 11.90 -6.58 -15.44
CA CYS A 182 12.96 -6.51 -16.44
C CYS A 182 13.26 -7.88 -17.04
N TRP A 183 13.52 -7.88 -18.35
CA TRP A 183 13.88 -9.06 -19.14
C TRP A 183 15.33 -8.97 -19.59
N LEU A 184 16.03 -10.11 -19.61
CA LEU A 184 17.37 -10.22 -20.16
C LEU A 184 17.34 -9.82 -21.63
N HIS A 185 18.09 -8.78 -21.96
CA HIS A 185 18.02 -8.08 -23.24
C HIS A 185 19.41 -7.93 -23.83
N SER A 186 19.50 -7.96 -25.16
CA SER A 186 20.72 -7.61 -25.87
C SER A 186 20.39 -6.95 -27.19
N HIS A 187 21.22 -6.01 -27.62
CA HIS A 187 21.03 -5.26 -28.86
C HIS A 187 22.36 -5.09 -29.58
N LYS A 188 22.32 -4.50 -30.79
CA LYS A 188 23.53 -4.36 -31.62
C LYS A 188 24.57 -3.38 -31.06
N ALA A 189 24.23 -2.56 -30.06
CA ALA A 189 25.17 -1.62 -29.47
C ALA A 189 26.21 -2.34 -28.60
N ASN A 190 27.41 -1.78 -28.57
CA ASN A 190 28.53 -2.34 -27.83
C ASN A 190 28.81 -1.50 -26.58
N TYR A 191 29.34 -2.14 -25.54
CA TYR A 191 29.99 -1.43 -24.43
C TYR A 191 31.10 -0.53 -25.00
N PRO A 192 31.47 0.55 -24.30
CA PRO A 192 32.59 1.40 -24.70
C PRO A 192 33.90 0.61 -24.96
N ILE A 193 34.04 -0.55 -24.33
CA ILE A 193 35.19 -1.47 -24.44
C ILE A 193 34.96 -2.58 -25.50
N ARG A 194 34.05 -2.33 -26.47
CA ARG A 194 33.79 -3.09 -27.72
C ARG A 194 33.01 -4.43 -27.63
N CYS A 195 32.66 -4.97 -26.47
CA CYS A 195 31.78 -6.16 -26.38
C CYS A 195 30.28 -5.82 -26.59
N SER A 196 29.44 -6.77 -26.98
CA SER A 196 27.98 -6.52 -27.11
C SER A 196 27.35 -6.25 -25.75
N GLN A 197 26.48 -5.24 -25.67
CA GLN A 197 25.77 -4.95 -24.43
C GLN A 197 24.75 -6.04 -24.10
N VAL A 198 24.72 -6.46 -22.84
CA VAL A 198 23.65 -7.28 -22.28
C VAL A 198 23.09 -6.55 -21.07
N THR A 199 21.80 -6.29 -21.08
CA THR A 199 21.12 -5.42 -20.12
C THR A 199 19.84 -6.09 -19.63
N CYS A 200 19.16 -5.45 -18.69
CA CYS A 200 17.78 -5.78 -18.35
C CYS A 200 16.85 -4.66 -18.83
N TYR A 201 15.99 -4.98 -19.79
CA TYR A 201 15.08 -4.02 -20.40
C TYR A 201 13.67 -4.13 -19.77
N PRO A 202 13.01 -3.01 -19.42
CA PRO A 202 11.74 -3.05 -18.70
C PRO A 202 10.49 -3.24 -19.56
N PHE A 203 10.65 -3.47 -20.86
CA PHE A 203 9.52 -3.71 -21.76
C PHE A 203 9.73 -4.99 -22.57
N LYS A 204 8.63 -5.54 -23.09
CA LYS A 204 8.68 -6.68 -24.01
C LYS A 204 9.22 -6.22 -25.37
N ASP A 205 10.24 -6.92 -25.84
CA ASP A 205 10.93 -6.63 -27.09
C ASP A 205 11.36 -7.95 -27.75
N VAL A 206 11.53 -7.95 -29.07
CA VAL A 206 12.05 -9.08 -29.84
C VAL A 206 13.50 -9.40 -29.45
N ASN A 207 14.24 -8.38 -28.99
CA ASN A 207 15.59 -8.49 -28.44
C ASN A 207 15.65 -9.09 -27.01
N ASN A 208 14.52 -9.54 -26.45
CA ASN A 208 14.48 -10.27 -25.18
C ASN A 208 14.56 -11.79 -25.35
N TRP A 209 14.56 -12.28 -26.59
CA TRP A 209 14.53 -13.71 -26.89
C TRP A 209 15.93 -14.34 -26.90
N TRP A 210 16.06 -15.46 -26.20
CA TRP A 210 17.29 -16.26 -26.08
C TRP A 210 17.01 -17.71 -26.47
N ILE A 211 17.97 -18.37 -27.11
CA ILE A 211 17.89 -19.77 -27.51
C ILE A 211 18.78 -20.58 -26.58
N ILE A 212 18.23 -21.64 -26.01
CA ILE A 212 18.98 -22.56 -25.14
C ILE A 212 19.64 -23.62 -26.01
N LYS A 213 20.97 -23.66 -26.01
CA LYS A 213 21.76 -24.54 -26.85
C LYS A 213 22.56 -25.54 -26.01
N ASP A 214 22.66 -26.78 -26.50
CA ASP A 214 23.54 -27.80 -25.93
C ASP A 214 24.99 -27.53 -26.40
N PRO A 215 25.98 -27.40 -25.48
CA PRO A 215 27.38 -27.27 -25.86
C PRO A 215 27.89 -28.40 -26.78
N GLY A 216 27.30 -29.59 -26.71
CA GLY A 216 27.71 -30.77 -27.48
C GLY A 216 27.08 -30.90 -28.87
N SER A 217 26.05 -30.12 -29.22
CA SER A 217 25.25 -30.32 -30.46
C SER A 217 25.76 -29.58 -31.70
N GLY A 218 27.03 -29.16 -31.72
CA GLY A 218 27.61 -28.47 -32.89
C GLY A 218 26.95 -27.10 -33.17
N GLN A 219 26.44 -26.88 -34.38
CA GLN A 219 25.75 -25.64 -34.77
C GLN A 219 24.22 -25.71 -34.69
N ASP A 220 23.66 -26.85 -34.26
CA ASP A 220 22.21 -27.03 -34.22
C ASP A 220 21.58 -26.13 -33.14
N LEU A 221 20.60 -25.33 -33.57
CA LEU A 221 19.83 -24.40 -32.74
C LEU A 221 18.33 -24.77 -32.70
N VAL A 222 17.99 -25.94 -33.24
CA VAL A 222 16.62 -26.44 -33.40
C VAL A 222 16.32 -27.50 -32.35
N VAL A 223 15.07 -27.58 -31.92
CA VAL A 223 14.62 -28.58 -30.95
C VAL A 223 14.65 -29.98 -31.56
N SER A 224 15.25 -30.94 -30.87
CA SER A 224 15.27 -32.35 -31.28
C SER A 224 13.86 -32.95 -31.25
N SER A 225 13.60 -33.96 -32.09
CA SER A 225 12.38 -34.77 -32.05
C SER A 225 12.74 -36.19 -31.61
N PRO A 226 12.45 -36.63 -30.37
CA PRO A 226 11.69 -35.94 -29.31
C PRO A 226 12.47 -34.81 -28.60
N PRO A 227 11.77 -33.83 -27.98
CA PRO A 227 12.42 -32.74 -27.24
C PRO A 227 13.22 -33.26 -26.06
N ARG A 228 14.46 -32.78 -25.90
CA ARG A 228 15.31 -33.11 -24.75
C ARG A 228 15.20 -32.00 -23.69
N PRO A 229 14.53 -32.24 -22.55
CA PRO A 229 14.33 -31.22 -21.52
C PRO A 229 15.63 -30.90 -20.78
N VAL A 230 15.80 -29.63 -20.41
CA VAL A 230 16.93 -29.16 -19.60
C VAL A 230 16.65 -29.43 -18.12
N ARG A 231 17.62 -30.02 -17.44
CA ARG A 231 17.50 -30.42 -16.03
C ARG A 231 18.41 -29.60 -15.12
N HIS A 232 18.13 -29.67 -13.82
CA HIS A 232 19.03 -29.13 -12.82
C HIS A 232 20.44 -29.70 -12.95
N GLY A 233 21.44 -28.83 -12.98
CA GLY A 233 22.85 -29.19 -13.08
C GLY A 233 23.38 -29.27 -14.51
N ASP A 234 22.52 -29.21 -15.52
CA ASP A 234 22.92 -29.20 -16.92
C ASP A 234 23.70 -27.92 -17.27
N VAL A 235 24.63 -28.04 -18.21
CA VAL A 235 25.40 -26.92 -18.76
C VAL A 235 24.83 -26.54 -20.11
N ILE A 236 24.50 -25.26 -20.26
CA ILE A 236 23.87 -24.70 -21.46
C ILE A 236 24.71 -23.55 -22.04
N GLN A 237 24.45 -23.25 -23.30
CA GLN A 237 24.81 -21.98 -23.93
C GLN A 237 23.54 -21.17 -24.20
N LEU A 238 23.55 -19.88 -23.87
CA LEU A 238 22.45 -18.96 -24.18
C LEU A 238 22.84 -18.12 -25.40
N VAL A 239 22.08 -18.26 -26.49
CA VAL A 239 22.31 -17.54 -27.74
C VAL A 239 21.24 -16.48 -27.92
N HIS A 240 21.63 -15.22 -28.11
CA HIS A 240 20.66 -14.16 -28.34
C HIS A 240 19.95 -14.34 -29.69
N GLY A 241 18.62 -14.30 -29.71
CA GLY A 241 17.80 -14.67 -30.87
C GLY A 241 18.07 -13.81 -32.12
N MET A 242 18.17 -12.49 -31.96
CA MET A 242 18.35 -11.57 -33.09
C MET A 242 19.80 -11.42 -33.54
N THR A 243 20.76 -11.37 -32.60
CA THR A 243 22.18 -11.12 -32.94
C THR A 243 23.00 -12.40 -33.05
N SER A 244 22.44 -13.55 -32.68
CA SER A 244 23.14 -14.85 -32.61
C SER A 244 24.43 -14.82 -31.77
N ARG A 245 24.53 -13.89 -30.80
CA ARG A 245 25.69 -13.75 -29.91
C ARG A 245 25.50 -14.61 -28.67
N PHE A 246 26.58 -15.22 -28.18
CA PHE A 246 26.53 -16.02 -26.96
C PHE A 246 26.59 -15.15 -25.71
N LEU A 247 25.76 -15.45 -24.71
CA LEU A 247 25.89 -14.86 -23.38
C LEU A 247 27.23 -15.28 -22.76
N ASN A 248 28.06 -14.31 -22.42
CA ASN A 248 29.42 -14.50 -21.97
C ASN A 248 29.68 -13.68 -20.71
N SER A 249 30.50 -14.19 -19.81
CA SER A 249 31.07 -13.41 -18.72
C SER A 249 32.56 -13.69 -18.64
N HIS A 250 33.32 -12.71 -18.17
CA HIS A 250 34.77 -12.78 -18.13
C HIS A 250 35.29 -11.93 -16.97
N ASP A 251 36.57 -12.05 -16.65
CA ASP A 251 37.19 -11.38 -15.50
C ASP A 251 37.49 -9.90 -15.78
N VAL A 252 36.45 -9.16 -16.15
CA VAL A 252 36.44 -7.72 -16.33
C VAL A 252 35.38 -7.14 -15.42
N ALA A 253 35.71 -6.05 -14.74
CA ALA A 253 34.80 -5.38 -13.81
C ALA A 253 33.59 -4.79 -14.56
N ALA A 254 32.39 -4.95 -14.00
CA ALA A 254 31.18 -4.38 -14.59
C ALA A 254 31.21 -2.83 -14.57
N PRO A 255 30.64 -2.15 -15.58
CA PRO A 255 30.78 -0.70 -15.74
C PRO A 255 30.31 0.16 -14.56
N MET A 256 29.19 -0.21 -13.92
CA MET A 256 28.65 0.51 -12.76
C MET A 256 28.97 -0.20 -11.44
N SER A 257 29.24 -1.50 -11.49
CA SER A 257 29.44 -2.35 -10.31
C SER A 257 30.81 -3.02 -10.35
N PRO A 258 31.91 -2.32 -10.00
CA PRO A 258 33.27 -2.82 -10.23
C PRO A 258 33.64 -4.04 -9.40
N HIS A 259 32.85 -4.37 -8.37
CA HIS A 259 33.00 -5.56 -7.54
C HIS A 259 32.47 -6.84 -8.21
N ALA A 260 31.70 -6.72 -9.29
CA ALA A 260 31.12 -7.84 -10.04
C ALA A 260 31.72 -7.94 -11.45
N GLN A 261 31.55 -9.09 -12.09
CA GLN A 261 32.03 -9.36 -13.44
C GLN A 261 31.04 -8.83 -14.49
N GLU A 262 31.57 -8.27 -15.58
CA GLU A 262 30.80 -7.86 -16.74
C GLU A 262 30.14 -9.08 -17.40
N VAL A 263 28.88 -8.89 -17.82
CA VAL A 263 28.15 -9.82 -18.66
C VAL A 263 27.95 -9.17 -20.01
N SER A 264 28.37 -9.85 -21.07
CA SER A 264 28.33 -9.32 -22.43
C SER A 264 27.98 -10.40 -23.45
N GLY A 265 27.60 -9.97 -24.65
CA GLY A 265 27.46 -10.89 -25.78
C GLY A 265 28.82 -11.07 -26.44
N TYR A 266 29.31 -12.32 -26.53
CA TYR A 266 30.58 -12.62 -27.18
C TYR A 266 30.53 -12.21 -28.65
N ILE A 267 31.55 -11.47 -29.08
CA ILE A 267 31.81 -11.12 -30.46
C ILE A 267 33.23 -11.58 -30.76
N ASP A 268 33.40 -12.36 -31.83
CA ASP A 268 34.70 -12.85 -32.23
C ASP A 268 35.52 -11.72 -32.88
N PHE A 269 36.29 -11.01 -32.06
CA PHE A 269 37.10 -9.87 -32.50
C PHE A 269 38.53 -10.25 -32.91
N ASN A 270 38.79 -11.51 -33.24
CA ASN A 270 40.16 -11.97 -33.55
C ASN A 270 41.13 -11.71 -32.37
N VAL A 271 40.57 -11.69 -31.15
CA VAL A 271 41.30 -11.54 -29.89
C VAL A 271 41.51 -12.93 -29.31
N SER A 272 42.72 -13.22 -28.84
CA SER A 272 43.20 -14.53 -28.38
C SER A 272 42.48 -15.13 -27.15
N MET A 273 41.34 -14.58 -26.71
CA MET A 273 40.59 -15.11 -25.58
C MET A 273 39.47 -16.03 -26.06
N ALA A 274 39.53 -17.29 -25.61
CA ALA A 274 38.47 -18.25 -25.87
C ALA A 274 37.13 -17.78 -25.25
N PRO A 275 36.00 -18.05 -25.91
CA PRO A 275 34.68 -17.70 -25.37
C PRO A 275 34.42 -18.45 -24.05
N GLN A 276 33.99 -17.70 -23.04
CA GLN A 276 33.54 -18.24 -21.74
C GLN A 276 32.02 -18.11 -21.67
N ASN A 277 31.34 -18.98 -22.43
CA ASN A 277 29.90 -18.90 -22.68
C ASN A 277 29.09 -20.05 -22.08
N LEU A 278 29.68 -20.80 -21.16
CA LEU A 278 29.06 -21.96 -20.52
C LEU A 278 28.40 -21.56 -19.20
N TRP A 279 27.11 -21.88 -19.07
CA TRP A 279 26.29 -21.58 -17.90
C TRP A 279 25.66 -22.85 -17.37
N LYS A 280 25.85 -23.14 -16.09
CA LYS A 280 25.20 -24.24 -15.39
C LYS A 280 23.85 -23.79 -14.84
N VAL A 281 22.81 -24.57 -15.09
CA VAL A 281 21.44 -24.32 -14.66
C VAL A 281 21.23 -24.82 -13.23
N ASP A 282 20.90 -23.93 -12.31
CA ASP A 282 20.63 -24.24 -10.91
C ASP A 282 19.18 -23.88 -10.55
N ILE A 283 18.30 -24.88 -10.39
CA ILE A 283 16.88 -24.70 -10.12
C ILE A 283 16.69 -24.63 -8.60
N SER A 284 16.31 -23.45 -8.11
CA SER A 284 16.22 -23.17 -6.68
C SER A 284 15.00 -23.83 -6.02
N ASN A 285 13.86 -23.87 -6.70
CA ASN A 285 12.60 -24.44 -6.19
C ASN A 285 12.37 -25.91 -6.58
N ARG A 286 13.44 -26.67 -6.82
CA ARG A 286 13.39 -28.07 -7.29
C ARG A 286 12.60 -29.00 -6.37
N GLU A 287 12.65 -28.78 -5.05
CA GLU A 287 11.99 -29.63 -4.05
C GLU A 287 10.46 -29.46 -4.05
N ALA A 288 9.97 -28.28 -4.46
CA ALA A 288 8.54 -27.98 -4.48
C ALA A 288 7.87 -28.34 -5.81
N GLU A 289 8.60 -28.27 -6.93
CA GLU A 289 8.04 -28.39 -8.28
C GLU A 289 8.59 -29.60 -9.06
N SER A 290 9.87 -29.55 -9.47
CA SER A 290 10.53 -30.58 -10.28
C SER A 290 12.01 -30.23 -10.52
N ASP A 291 12.83 -31.24 -10.82
CA ASP A 291 14.20 -31.09 -11.34
C ASP A 291 14.26 -30.68 -12.83
N VAL A 292 13.12 -30.67 -13.53
CA VAL A 292 13.01 -30.22 -14.93
C VAL A 292 12.74 -28.72 -14.97
N TRP A 293 13.42 -27.99 -15.85
CA TRP A 293 13.20 -26.56 -16.04
C TRP A 293 11.85 -26.32 -16.72
N LYS A 294 10.91 -25.72 -15.99
CA LYS A 294 9.56 -25.39 -16.45
C LYS A 294 9.34 -23.88 -16.59
N THR A 295 8.52 -23.51 -17.57
CA THR A 295 8.14 -22.11 -17.82
C THR A 295 7.24 -21.56 -16.70
N ILE A 296 7.48 -20.32 -16.28
CA ILE A 296 6.80 -19.55 -15.20
C ILE A 296 6.97 -20.14 -13.79
N LEU A 297 7.06 -21.47 -13.65
CA LEU A 297 7.11 -22.16 -12.35
C LEU A 297 8.53 -22.23 -11.79
N SER A 298 9.54 -22.54 -12.61
CA SER A 298 10.90 -22.72 -12.12
C SER A 298 11.61 -21.39 -11.88
N GLU A 299 12.20 -21.25 -10.70
CA GLU A 299 13.14 -20.18 -10.39
C GLU A 299 14.58 -20.69 -10.57
N VAL A 300 15.27 -20.14 -11.57
CA VAL A 300 16.57 -20.63 -12.03
C VAL A 300 17.67 -19.61 -11.79
N ARG A 301 18.82 -20.08 -11.32
CA ARG A 301 20.08 -19.35 -11.25
C ARG A 301 20.99 -19.85 -12.36
N LEU A 302 21.59 -18.93 -13.09
CA LEU A 302 22.54 -19.25 -14.15
C LEU A 302 23.95 -19.04 -13.59
N VAL A 303 24.68 -20.13 -13.39
CA VAL A 303 26.03 -20.13 -12.79
C VAL A 303 27.07 -20.25 -13.88
N HIS A 304 27.91 -19.23 -14.04
CA HIS A 304 28.99 -19.24 -15.00
C HIS A 304 30.02 -20.33 -14.65
N VAL A 305 30.32 -21.24 -15.59
CA VAL A 305 31.13 -22.43 -15.30
C VAL A 305 32.58 -22.07 -14.95
N ASN A 306 33.18 -21.13 -15.68
CA ASN A 306 34.60 -20.81 -15.52
C ASN A 306 34.90 -20.03 -14.24
N THR A 307 34.02 -19.09 -13.87
CA THR A 307 34.26 -18.19 -12.72
C THR A 307 33.41 -18.52 -11.51
N SER A 308 32.46 -19.47 -11.60
CA SER A 308 31.45 -19.80 -10.59
C SER A 308 30.54 -18.62 -10.18
N ALA A 309 30.58 -17.51 -10.93
CA ALA A 309 29.76 -16.34 -10.69
C ALA A 309 28.31 -16.57 -11.16
N VAL A 310 27.34 -15.99 -10.46
CA VAL A 310 25.91 -16.16 -10.79
C VAL A 310 25.39 -14.91 -11.49
N LEU A 311 24.61 -15.11 -12.55
CA LEU A 311 23.94 -14.03 -13.27
C LEU A 311 22.93 -13.31 -12.37
N LYS A 312 23.09 -12.00 -12.21
CA LYS A 312 22.35 -11.17 -11.26
C LYS A 312 22.03 -9.82 -11.87
N LEU A 313 20.94 -9.21 -11.41
CA LEU A 313 20.71 -7.78 -11.58
C LEU A 313 21.52 -6.97 -10.56
N SER A 314 22.30 -5.97 -11.01
CA SER A 314 23.02 -5.08 -10.09
C SER A 314 22.05 -4.16 -9.31
N GLY A 315 21.01 -3.68 -9.99
CA GLY A 315 20.11 -2.63 -9.47
C GLY A 315 20.52 -1.22 -9.89
N ALA A 316 21.73 -1.04 -10.46
CA ALA A 316 22.15 0.20 -11.09
C ALA A 316 21.60 0.34 -12.52
N SER A 317 21.27 1.57 -12.92
CA SER A 317 20.99 1.93 -14.31
C SER A 317 22.28 2.30 -15.03
N LEU A 318 22.41 1.84 -16.27
CA LEU A 318 23.50 2.25 -17.15
C LEU A 318 23.36 3.73 -17.55
N PRO A 319 24.47 4.41 -17.91
CA PRO A 319 24.42 5.77 -18.44
C PRO A 319 23.74 5.86 -19.81
N ASP A 320 23.74 7.06 -20.42
CA ASP A 320 23.07 7.30 -21.71
C ASP A 320 23.57 6.38 -22.84
N TRP A 321 24.83 5.91 -22.81
CA TRP A 321 25.36 4.94 -23.78
C TRP A 321 24.73 3.54 -23.68
N GLY A 322 24.12 3.21 -22.54
CA GLY A 322 23.37 1.98 -22.29
C GLY A 322 21.85 2.23 -22.23
N PHE A 323 21.39 3.34 -22.81
CA PHE A 323 19.97 3.73 -22.91
C PHE A 323 19.22 3.76 -21.57
N ARG A 324 19.92 3.99 -20.45
CA ARG A 324 19.36 3.96 -19.09
C ARG A 324 18.69 2.64 -18.70
N GLN A 325 19.07 1.55 -19.38
CA GLN A 325 18.64 0.19 -19.04
C GLN A 325 19.33 -0.29 -17.76
N LEU A 326 18.81 -1.35 -17.13
CA LEU A 326 19.39 -1.88 -15.91
C LEU A 326 20.62 -2.75 -16.20
N GLU A 327 21.63 -2.65 -15.34
CA GLU A 327 22.88 -3.41 -15.46
C GLU A 327 22.69 -4.88 -15.02
N VAL A 328 23.17 -5.80 -15.87
CA VAL A 328 23.26 -7.24 -15.59
C VAL A 328 24.73 -7.59 -15.34
N VAL A 329 24.99 -8.29 -14.25
CA VAL A 329 26.35 -8.61 -13.77
C VAL A 329 26.44 -10.08 -13.38
N ALA A 330 27.66 -10.61 -13.27
CA ALA A 330 27.93 -11.92 -12.69
C ALA A 330 28.72 -11.76 -11.39
N GLU A 331 28.18 -12.25 -10.28
CA GLU A 331 28.79 -12.07 -8.95
C GLU A 331 29.10 -13.43 -8.30
N LYS A 332 30.28 -13.57 -7.68
CA LYS A 332 30.62 -14.78 -6.91
C LYS A 332 29.80 -14.80 -5.62
N LEU A 333 29.18 -15.94 -5.32
CA LEU A 333 28.32 -16.16 -4.15
C LEU A 333 29.10 -16.02 -2.82
N PHE A 334 29.20 -14.81 -2.27
CA PHE A 334 29.81 -14.60 -0.95
C PHE A 334 28.79 -14.42 0.20
N LYS A 335 27.50 -14.17 -0.06
CA LYS A 335 26.46 -14.11 0.98
C LYS A 335 25.03 -14.18 0.39
N VAL A 336 24.25 -15.16 0.89
CA VAL A 336 22.78 -15.18 1.13
C VAL A 336 21.84 -14.79 -0.03
N HIS A 337 21.03 -15.77 -0.46
CA HIS A 337 19.58 -15.70 -0.79
C HIS A 337 19.00 -14.34 -1.24
N SER A 338 19.61 -13.66 -2.21
CA SER A 338 19.00 -12.48 -2.83
C SER A 338 18.09 -12.94 -3.96
N SER A 339 16.82 -12.52 -3.94
CA SER A 339 15.85 -12.78 -5.01
C SER A 339 16.32 -12.26 -6.39
N SER A 340 17.31 -11.36 -6.43
CA SER A 340 17.91 -10.81 -7.65
C SER A 340 18.74 -11.80 -8.46
N LEU A 341 19.04 -12.96 -7.87
CA LEU A 341 19.79 -14.05 -8.50
C LEU A 341 18.87 -14.98 -9.30
N SER A 342 17.57 -14.97 -9.02
CA SER A 342 16.60 -15.86 -9.65
C SER A 342 16.05 -15.26 -10.95
N TRP A 343 15.99 -16.11 -11.97
CA TRP A 343 15.40 -15.83 -13.27
C TRP A 343 14.30 -16.84 -13.56
N THR A 344 13.25 -16.40 -14.24
CA THR A 344 12.11 -17.23 -14.63
C THR A 344 11.86 -17.07 -16.12
N VAL A 345 11.56 -18.19 -16.80
CA VAL A 345 11.15 -18.15 -18.20
C VAL A 345 9.70 -17.71 -18.28
N GLU A 346 9.44 -16.58 -18.94
CA GLU A 346 8.07 -16.04 -19.06
C GLU A 346 7.40 -16.52 -20.34
N GLU A 347 8.05 -16.28 -21.48
CA GLU A 347 7.60 -16.71 -22.80
C GLU A 347 8.51 -17.81 -23.34
N HIS A 348 7.92 -18.80 -24.01
CA HIS A 348 8.62 -19.97 -24.52
C HIS A 348 8.01 -20.48 -25.83
N ARG A 349 8.87 -20.86 -26.77
CA ARG A 349 8.50 -21.59 -27.98
C ARG A 349 9.60 -22.59 -28.36
N TYR A 350 9.23 -23.68 -29.02
CA TYR A 350 10.19 -24.58 -29.62
C TYR A 350 10.68 -24.00 -30.95
N GLY A 351 11.99 -23.75 -31.07
CA GLY A 351 12.56 -23.27 -32.32
C GLY A 351 12.54 -24.37 -33.37
N THR A 352 11.94 -24.08 -34.53
CA THR A 352 11.85 -25.02 -35.65
C THR A 352 12.74 -24.63 -36.84
N SER A 353 13.06 -23.35 -36.98
CA SER A 353 13.83 -22.81 -38.10
C SER A 353 15.35 -22.94 -37.92
N GLN A 354 16.04 -23.46 -38.94
CA GLN A 354 17.51 -23.56 -38.97
C GLN A 354 18.17 -22.26 -39.44
N GLU A 355 17.59 -21.57 -40.43
CA GLU A 355 18.15 -20.35 -41.00
C GLU A 355 17.88 -19.10 -40.16
N GLN A 356 18.88 -18.20 -40.07
CA GLN A 356 18.76 -16.99 -39.25
C GLN A 356 17.60 -16.07 -39.68
N LYS A 357 17.38 -15.90 -40.98
CA LYS A 357 16.33 -15.00 -41.51
C LYS A 357 14.92 -15.53 -41.20
N GLU A 358 14.74 -16.84 -41.23
CA GLU A 358 13.49 -17.49 -40.86
C GLU A 358 13.26 -17.44 -39.34
N ARG A 359 14.32 -17.60 -38.53
CA ARG A 359 14.24 -17.40 -37.07
C ARG A 359 13.84 -15.98 -36.72
N GLU A 360 14.40 -14.97 -37.39
CA GLU A 360 14.00 -13.58 -37.17
C GLU A 360 12.50 -13.38 -37.50
N ALA A 361 12.00 -13.95 -38.59
CA ALA A 361 10.59 -13.91 -38.95
C ALA A 361 9.70 -14.69 -37.96
N GLU A 362 10.14 -15.86 -37.49
CA GLU A 362 9.48 -16.68 -36.46
C GLU A 362 9.37 -15.88 -35.16
N LEU A 363 10.44 -15.19 -34.75
CA LEU A 363 10.49 -14.34 -33.56
C LEU A 363 9.46 -13.21 -33.60
N HIS A 364 9.19 -12.65 -34.78
CA HIS A 364 8.18 -11.62 -35.01
C HIS A 364 6.73 -12.15 -35.03
N SER A 365 6.53 -13.47 -35.14
CA SER A 365 5.20 -14.07 -35.17
C SER A 365 4.61 -14.28 -33.75
N PRO A 366 3.29 -14.10 -33.56
CA PRO A 366 2.64 -14.30 -32.27
C PRO A 366 2.52 -15.78 -31.89
N THR A 367 2.73 -16.09 -30.61
CA THR A 367 2.53 -17.42 -30.02
C THR A 367 1.02 -17.72 -29.88
N HIS A 368 0.55 -18.81 -30.49
CA HIS A 368 -0.88 -19.20 -30.49
C HIS A 368 -1.07 -20.69 -30.19
N ILE A 369 -1.20 -21.07 -28.91
CA ILE A 369 -1.70 -22.38 -28.51
C ILE A 369 -2.55 -22.17 -27.22
N ASN A 370 -3.46 -23.06 -26.83
CA ASN A 370 -4.32 -22.87 -25.63
C ASN A 370 -3.88 -23.78 -24.47
N VAL A 371 -3.50 -23.20 -23.32
CA VAL A 371 -3.39 -23.89 -22.02
C VAL A 371 -3.79 -22.92 -20.91
N ASP A 372 -4.76 -23.32 -20.08
CA ASP A 372 -5.21 -22.56 -18.90
C ASP A 372 -4.34 -22.88 -17.68
N ARG A 373 -3.70 -21.86 -17.08
CA ARG A 373 -2.96 -21.99 -15.82
C ARG A 373 -3.77 -21.38 -14.67
N LYS A 374 -4.17 -22.19 -13.70
CA LYS A 374 -4.94 -21.76 -12.52
C LYS A 374 -4.02 -21.64 -11.30
N ILE A 375 -3.90 -20.43 -10.75
CA ILE A 375 -3.22 -20.17 -9.47
C ILE A 375 -4.25 -20.13 -8.35
N SER A 376 -3.87 -20.61 -7.17
CA SER A 376 -4.74 -20.60 -5.99
C SER A 376 -5.09 -19.17 -5.53
N PHE A 377 -6.29 -19.00 -4.97
CA PHE A 377 -6.70 -17.72 -4.39
C PHE A 377 -5.71 -17.21 -3.33
N TRP A 378 -5.21 -18.10 -2.47
CA TRP A 378 -4.29 -17.74 -1.39
C TRP A 378 -2.96 -17.19 -1.89
N ALA A 379 -2.41 -17.77 -2.96
CA ALA A 379 -1.20 -17.24 -3.59
C ALA A 379 -1.44 -15.82 -4.14
N LYS A 380 -2.55 -15.61 -4.86
CA LYS A 380 -2.94 -14.27 -5.36
C LYS A 380 -3.15 -13.28 -4.22
N PHE A 381 -3.86 -13.69 -3.18
CA PHE A 381 -4.15 -12.84 -2.02
C PHE A 381 -2.87 -12.42 -1.30
N MET A 382 -2.00 -13.38 -0.94
CA MET A 382 -0.76 -13.08 -0.22
C MET A 382 0.18 -12.21 -1.03
N GLU A 383 0.32 -12.47 -2.34
CA GLU A 383 1.12 -11.65 -3.23
C GLU A 383 0.59 -10.21 -3.26
N LEU A 384 -0.72 -10.02 -3.44
CA LEU A 384 -1.33 -8.70 -3.47
C LEU A 384 -1.15 -7.95 -2.13
N GLN A 385 -1.39 -8.61 -0.99
CA GLN A 385 -1.19 -7.99 0.34
C GLN A 385 0.27 -7.56 0.54
N TRP A 386 1.22 -8.41 0.16
CA TRP A 386 2.64 -8.08 0.25
C TRP A 386 2.99 -6.86 -0.60
N LYS A 387 2.45 -6.79 -1.83
CA LYS A 387 2.64 -5.65 -2.73
C LYS A 387 2.04 -4.36 -2.19
N MET A 388 0.84 -4.42 -1.62
CA MET A 388 0.20 -3.26 -0.98
C MET A 388 1.03 -2.68 0.18
N LEU A 389 1.85 -3.50 0.85
CA LEU A 389 2.70 -3.07 1.96
C LEU A 389 4.11 -2.63 1.53
N THR A 390 4.67 -3.25 0.49
CA THR A 390 6.09 -3.08 0.13
C THR A 390 6.35 -2.15 -1.04
N VAL A 391 5.37 -1.95 -1.94
CA VAL A 391 5.55 -1.06 -3.10
C VAL A 391 5.67 0.37 -2.60
N LYS A 392 6.88 0.93 -2.74
CA LYS A 392 7.15 2.36 -2.54
C LYS A 392 6.81 3.07 -3.84
N GLN A 393 5.81 3.94 -3.79
CA GLN A 393 5.55 4.86 -4.89
C GLN A 393 6.62 5.97 -4.82
N GLU A 394 7.17 6.39 -5.96
CA GLU A 394 8.08 7.53 -5.99
C GLU A 394 7.35 8.76 -5.45
N ASP A 395 7.75 9.19 -4.25
CA ASP A 395 7.18 10.34 -3.56
C ASP A 395 7.70 11.62 -4.23
N SER A 396 7.11 12.01 -5.36
CA SER A 396 7.28 13.37 -5.86
C SER A 396 6.67 14.35 -4.85
N GLU A 397 7.47 15.29 -4.32
CA GLU A 397 6.97 16.32 -3.40
C GLU A 397 5.83 17.09 -4.06
N HIS A 398 4.64 17.03 -3.44
CA HIS A 398 3.45 17.72 -3.94
C HIS A 398 3.30 19.06 -3.24
N LYS A 399 3.00 20.14 -3.98
CA LYS A 399 2.91 21.51 -3.43
C LYS A 399 2.04 21.65 -2.17
N TYR A 400 0.93 20.91 -2.11
CA TYR A 400 -0.01 20.93 -0.97
C TYR A 400 0.29 19.85 0.11
N SER A 401 1.47 19.23 0.08
CA SER A 401 1.92 18.37 1.17
C SER A 401 2.09 19.18 2.45
N SER A 402 1.83 18.55 3.58
CA SER A 402 1.78 19.22 4.90
C SER A 402 2.39 18.34 5.96
N VAL A 403 2.99 18.97 6.97
CA VAL A 403 3.58 18.28 8.12
C VAL A 403 2.50 17.99 9.18
N PRO A 404 2.53 16.84 9.89
CA PRO A 404 1.48 16.52 10.86
C PRO A 404 1.20 17.58 11.92
N LEU A 405 2.24 18.28 12.41
CA LEU A 405 2.09 19.31 13.45
C LEU A 405 1.27 20.51 12.96
N GLU A 406 1.35 20.86 11.67
CA GLU A 406 0.61 21.95 11.02
C GLU A 406 -0.90 21.67 11.00
N TRP A 407 -1.31 20.39 11.10
CA TRP A 407 -2.71 20.01 11.14
C TRP A 407 -3.37 20.42 12.44
N ILE A 408 -2.66 20.37 13.57
CA ILE A 408 -3.23 20.77 14.87
C ILE A 408 -3.64 22.22 14.80
N THR A 409 -2.79 23.09 14.27
CA THR A 409 -3.07 24.52 14.20
C THR A 409 -3.97 24.88 13.03
N LEU A 410 -4.12 24.06 11.98
CA LEU A 410 -4.77 24.40 10.70
C LEU A 410 -3.97 25.45 9.91
N GLU A 411 -2.67 25.23 9.78
CA GLU A 411 -1.77 26.10 9.00
C GLU A 411 -1.88 25.88 7.49
N THR A 412 -2.17 24.65 7.05
CA THR A 412 -2.27 24.32 5.63
C THR A 412 -3.70 24.19 5.14
N ASN A 413 -3.93 24.46 3.86
CA ASN A 413 -5.17 24.16 3.14
C ASN A 413 -4.84 23.43 1.82
N ILE A 414 -5.83 22.73 1.26
CA ILE A 414 -5.65 22.04 -0.03
C ILE A 414 -6.69 22.55 -1.02
N ALA A 415 -6.27 22.99 -2.21
CA ALA A 415 -7.20 23.32 -3.28
C ALA A 415 -7.61 22.04 -4.03
N TYR A 416 -8.91 21.74 -4.07
CA TYR A 416 -9.46 20.56 -4.77
C TYR A 416 -9.90 20.87 -6.18
N TRP A 417 -10.39 22.09 -6.38
CA TRP A 417 -10.87 22.51 -7.69
C TRP A 417 -10.76 24.01 -7.83
N LEU A 418 -10.33 24.45 -9.02
CA LEU A 418 -10.34 25.85 -9.42
C LEU A 418 -11.01 25.97 -10.78
N HIS A 419 -11.89 26.95 -10.93
CA HIS A 419 -12.50 27.25 -12.22
C HIS A 419 -11.45 27.83 -13.19
N SER A 420 -11.52 27.45 -14.46
CA SER A 420 -10.55 27.86 -15.48
C SER A 420 -10.63 29.35 -15.83
N SER A 421 -11.83 29.94 -15.82
CA SER A 421 -12.07 31.35 -16.20
C SER A 421 -12.46 32.28 -15.04
N ASN A 422 -12.93 31.73 -13.92
CA ASN A 422 -13.56 32.49 -12.84
C ASN A 422 -12.80 32.28 -11.54
N ASN A 423 -13.05 33.11 -10.53
CA ASN A 423 -12.44 32.98 -9.21
C ASN A 423 -13.15 31.95 -8.29
N ALA A 424 -14.02 31.10 -8.86
CA ALA A 424 -14.67 30.03 -8.12
C ALA A 424 -13.66 28.91 -7.82
N GLN A 425 -13.58 28.52 -6.55
CA GLN A 425 -12.63 27.51 -6.08
C GLN A 425 -13.21 26.73 -4.90
N ILE A 426 -12.81 25.46 -4.80
CA ILE A 426 -13.16 24.57 -3.69
C ILE A 426 -11.89 24.18 -2.95
N HIS A 427 -11.85 24.47 -1.66
CA HIS A 427 -10.71 24.16 -0.80
C HIS A 427 -11.12 23.27 0.36
N LEU A 428 -10.25 22.31 0.69
CA LEU A 428 -10.29 21.61 1.96
C LEU A 428 -9.75 22.53 3.05
N ILE A 429 -10.66 23.24 3.72
CA ILE A 429 -10.38 24.10 4.88
C ILE A 429 -11.29 23.70 6.03
N GLY A 430 -10.72 23.56 7.23
CA GLY A 430 -11.50 23.34 8.45
C GLY A 430 -12.23 24.59 8.92
N ASN A 431 -13.28 24.45 9.71
CA ASN A 431 -13.85 25.59 10.45
C ASN A 431 -12.88 25.97 11.59
N PRO A 432 -12.20 27.14 11.55
CA PRO A 432 -11.13 27.46 12.50
C PRO A 432 -11.61 27.55 13.95
N VAL A 433 -12.83 28.03 14.18
CA VAL A 433 -13.42 28.13 15.52
C VAL A 433 -13.65 26.75 16.09
N SER A 434 -14.32 25.88 15.32
CA SER A 434 -14.59 24.50 15.74
C SER A 434 -13.28 23.70 15.94
N TRP A 435 -12.28 23.94 15.08
CA TRP A 435 -10.95 23.33 15.20
C TRP A 435 -10.25 23.75 16.49
N GLY A 436 -10.25 25.04 16.80
CA GLY A 436 -9.70 25.58 18.05
C GLY A 436 -10.41 25.02 19.28
N VAL A 437 -11.74 24.92 19.27
CA VAL A 437 -12.52 24.33 20.37
C VAL A 437 -12.17 22.86 20.59
N ALA A 438 -11.97 22.09 19.52
CA ALA A 438 -11.59 20.69 19.61
C ALA A 438 -10.21 20.51 20.28
N ASN A 439 -9.21 21.29 19.85
CA ASN A 439 -7.88 21.27 20.45
C ASN A 439 -7.89 21.79 21.90
N LEU A 440 -8.65 22.85 22.18
CA LEU A 440 -8.81 23.37 23.55
C LEU A 440 -9.45 22.31 24.45
N SER A 441 -10.44 21.57 23.96
CA SER A 441 -11.08 20.49 24.71
C SER A 441 -10.09 19.36 25.03
N LEU A 442 -9.19 19.03 24.10
CA LEU A 442 -8.10 18.08 24.35
C LEU A 442 -7.18 18.57 25.48
N LEU A 443 -6.74 19.84 25.45
CA LEU A 443 -5.88 20.41 26.48
C LEU A 443 -6.56 20.45 27.85
N VAL A 444 -7.83 20.88 27.90
CA VAL A 444 -8.62 20.94 29.13
C VAL A 444 -8.83 19.54 29.70
N TYR A 445 -9.10 18.53 28.87
CA TYR A 445 -9.20 17.14 29.32
C TYR A 445 -7.91 16.67 29.99
N HIS A 446 -6.75 16.89 29.36
CA HIS A 446 -5.46 16.50 29.94
C HIS A 446 -5.17 17.20 31.26
N LEU A 447 -5.44 18.51 31.33
CA LEU A 447 -5.28 19.28 32.56
C LEU A 447 -6.17 18.73 33.69
N LEU A 448 -7.45 18.48 33.40
CA LEU A 448 -8.38 17.89 34.36
C LEU A 448 -7.97 16.48 34.77
N ALA A 449 -7.53 15.64 33.83
CA ALA A 449 -7.06 14.29 34.11
C ALA A 449 -5.85 14.29 35.05
N VAL A 450 -4.86 15.16 34.81
CA VAL A 450 -3.69 15.32 35.69
C VAL A 450 -4.10 15.82 37.07
N ILE A 451 -4.97 16.84 37.15
CA ILE A 451 -5.46 17.38 38.42
C ILE A 451 -6.20 16.30 39.22
N TYR A 452 -7.15 15.59 38.60
CA TYR A 452 -7.90 14.53 39.27
C TYR A 452 -7.00 13.37 39.71
N LEU A 453 -6.03 12.97 38.87
CA LEU A 453 -5.08 11.92 39.21
C LEU A 453 -4.20 12.31 40.41
N LEU A 454 -3.66 13.53 40.42
CA LEU A 454 -2.82 14.04 41.51
C LEU A 454 -3.62 14.17 42.82
N ARG A 455 -4.84 14.73 42.76
CA ARG A 455 -5.70 14.90 43.93
C ARG A 455 -6.16 13.56 44.50
N ARG A 456 -6.54 12.62 43.62
CA ARG A 456 -6.92 11.26 44.02
C ARG A 456 -5.74 10.51 44.65
N ARG A 457 -4.51 10.64 44.13
CA ARG A 457 -3.30 10.08 44.77
C ARG A 457 -2.99 10.69 46.14
N ARG A 458 -3.38 11.94 46.39
CA ARG A 458 -3.27 12.61 47.70
C ARG A 458 -4.44 12.31 48.65
N GLY A 459 -5.37 11.44 48.27
CA GLY A 459 -6.52 11.06 49.10
C GLY A 459 -7.76 11.94 48.92
N PHE A 460 -7.72 12.99 48.10
CA PHE A 460 -8.88 13.81 47.78
C PHE A 460 -9.68 13.19 46.63
N LYS A 461 -10.79 12.53 46.94
CA LYS A 461 -11.72 11.95 45.95
C LYS A 461 -12.72 13.02 45.47
N ASP A 462 -12.35 13.80 44.47
CA ASP A 462 -13.23 14.83 43.88
C ASP A 462 -14.45 14.24 43.14
N LEU A 463 -14.29 13.05 42.57
CA LEU A 463 -15.31 12.35 41.80
C LEU A 463 -15.61 10.99 42.44
N PRO A 464 -16.91 10.59 42.51
CA PRO A 464 -17.30 9.23 42.83
C PRO A 464 -16.61 8.22 41.89
N ASP A 465 -16.37 7.00 42.38
CA ASP A 465 -15.63 5.98 41.63
C ASP A 465 -16.27 5.63 40.28
N GLY A 466 -17.61 5.63 40.19
CA GLY A 466 -18.31 5.40 38.91
C GLY A 466 -18.09 6.50 37.87
N GLU A 467 -18.16 7.77 38.29
CA GLU A 467 -17.96 8.93 37.40
C GLU A 467 -16.48 9.06 36.99
N TRP A 468 -15.56 8.68 37.87
CA TRP A 468 -14.15 8.54 37.52
C TRP A 468 -13.92 7.51 36.42
N CYS A 469 -14.53 6.32 36.52
CA CYS A 469 -14.46 5.31 35.47
C CYS A 469 -15.04 5.82 34.14
N ARG A 470 -16.17 6.54 34.17
CA ARG A 470 -16.74 7.16 32.95
C ARG A 470 -15.80 8.20 32.33
N PHE A 471 -15.15 9.02 33.15
CA PHE A 471 -14.17 10.01 32.69
C PHE A 471 -12.92 9.36 32.06
N LEU A 472 -12.46 8.24 32.63
CA LEU A 472 -11.36 7.45 32.06
C LEU A 472 -11.77 6.78 30.74
N SER A 473 -12.96 6.18 30.67
CA SER A 473 -13.47 5.57 29.44
C SER A 473 -13.65 6.60 28.32
N LEU A 474 -14.12 7.81 28.65
CA LEU A 474 -14.19 8.92 27.71
C LEU A 474 -12.81 9.27 27.15
N GLY A 475 -11.78 9.35 27.99
CA GLY A 475 -10.40 9.58 27.55
C GLY A 475 -9.86 8.45 26.70
N ALA A 476 -10.05 7.21 27.13
CA ALA A 476 -9.58 6.03 26.41
C ALA A 476 -10.14 5.99 24.99
N VAL A 477 -11.43 6.32 24.80
CA VAL A 477 -12.06 6.34 23.48
C VAL A 477 -11.69 7.59 22.68
N CYS A 478 -11.88 8.79 23.24
CA CYS A 478 -11.73 10.03 22.47
C CYS A 478 -10.27 10.50 22.36
N VAL A 479 -9.53 10.55 23.47
CA VAL A 479 -8.11 10.93 23.43
C VAL A 479 -7.28 9.81 22.84
N GLY A 480 -7.55 8.55 23.22
CA GLY A 480 -6.94 7.39 22.57
C GLY A 480 -7.22 7.36 21.06
N GLY A 481 -8.46 7.65 20.66
CA GLY A 481 -8.88 7.75 19.25
C GLY A 481 -8.11 8.82 18.48
N TRP A 482 -7.91 9.99 19.08
CA TRP A 482 -7.06 11.03 18.52
C TRP A 482 -5.60 10.58 18.41
N MET A 483 -5.03 9.98 19.47
CA MET A 483 -3.64 9.53 19.47
C MET A 483 -3.35 8.48 18.39
N VAL A 484 -4.17 7.43 18.29
CA VAL A 484 -3.94 6.36 17.32
C VAL A 484 -4.14 6.79 15.86
N ASN A 485 -4.89 7.87 15.61
CA ASN A 485 -5.09 8.43 14.28
C ASN A 485 -4.19 9.64 13.99
N PHE A 486 -3.33 10.07 14.93
CA PHE A 486 -2.43 11.22 14.76
C PHE A 486 -0.96 10.83 14.92
N VAL A 487 -0.62 10.15 16.01
CA VAL A 487 0.77 9.82 16.37
C VAL A 487 1.49 8.98 15.31
N PRO A 488 0.87 7.98 14.66
CA PRO A 488 1.56 7.20 13.62
C PRO A 488 2.08 8.08 12.47
N PHE A 489 1.40 9.17 12.14
CA PHE A 489 1.84 10.07 11.07
C PHE A 489 3.11 10.85 11.40
N LEU A 490 3.44 11.05 12.68
CA LEU A 490 4.71 11.67 13.09
C LEU A 490 5.92 10.78 12.78
N LEU A 491 5.70 9.48 12.61
CA LEU A 491 6.74 8.48 12.36
C LEU A 491 6.80 8.05 10.87
N MET A 492 5.92 8.57 10.02
CA MET A 492 5.81 8.17 8.62
C MET A 492 6.61 9.11 7.71
N GLU A 493 7.54 8.55 6.95
CA GLU A 493 8.32 9.24 5.92
C GLU A 493 7.61 9.15 4.54
N LYS A 494 6.37 9.65 4.46
CA LYS A 494 5.58 9.67 3.21
C LYS A 494 5.06 11.08 2.92
N THR A 495 4.58 11.30 1.70
CA THR A 495 3.83 12.51 1.37
C THR A 495 2.49 12.55 2.11
N LEU A 496 2.36 13.49 3.06
CA LEU A 496 1.17 13.60 3.92
C LEU A 496 0.36 14.87 3.61
N PHE A 497 -0.94 14.81 3.94
CA PHE A 497 -1.93 15.83 3.60
C PHE A 497 -2.92 16.04 4.74
N LEU A 498 -3.48 17.24 4.86
CA LEU A 498 -4.44 17.63 5.91
C LEU A 498 -5.61 16.66 6.10
N TYR A 499 -6.11 16.02 5.04
CA TYR A 499 -7.25 15.10 5.16
C TYR A 499 -6.95 13.86 6.02
N HIS A 500 -5.67 13.47 6.16
CA HIS A 500 -5.24 12.39 7.05
C HIS A 500 -5.56 12.65 8.52
N TYR A 501 -5.67 13.92 8.92
CA TYR A 501 -5.99 14.31 10.29
C TYR A 501 -7.49 14.24 10.63
N LEU A 502 -8.36 14.17 9.61
CA LEU A 502 -9.81 14.27 9.83
C LEU A 502 -10.39 13.16 10.74
N PRO A 503 -9.97 11.88 10.64
CA PRO A 503 -10.38 10.86 11.60
C PRO A 503 -10.02 11.21 13.05
N ALA A 504 -8.80 11.67 13.31
CA ALA A 504 -8.35 12.08 14.64
C ALA A 504 -9.19 13.27 15.17
N LEU A 505 -9.46 14.23 14.30
CA LEU A 505 -10.26 15.41 14.63
C LEU A 505 -11.71 15.04 15.00
N CYS A 506 -12.32 14.05 14.34
CA CYS A 506 -13.66 13.58 14.69
C CYS A 506 -13.75 13.10 16.15
N TYR A 507 -12.73 12.42 16.67
CA TYR A 507 -12.70 12.02 18.08
C TYR A 507 -12.63 13.21 19.04
N LEU A 508 -11.93 14.30 18.67
CA LEU A 508 -11.93 15.53 19.46
C LEU A 508 -13.29 16.24 19.45
N HIS A 509 -14.02 16.16 18.34
CA HIS A 509 -15.40 16.66 18.31
C HIS A 509 -16.34 15.88 19.21
N LEU A 510 -16.14 14.58 19.36
CA LEU A 510 -16.88 13.78 20.35
C LEU A 510 -16.46 14.13 21.79
N LEU A 511 -15.17 14.44 22.02
CA LEU A 511 -14.66 14.82 23.33
C LEU A 511 -15.29 16.13 23.84
N SER A 512 -15.42 17.14 22.98
CA SER A 512 -15.80 18.48 23.44
C SER A 512 -17.19 18.59 24.10
N PRO A 513 -18.31 18.06 23.56
CA PRO A 513 -19.60 18.09 24.26
C PRO A 513 -19.57 17.22 25.52
N ALA A 514 -18.90 16.07 25.50
CA ALA A 514 -18.79 15.18 26.65
C ALA A 514 -18.01 15.83 27.81
N LEU A 515 -16.95 16.57 27.49
CA LEU A 515 -16.19 17.34 28.47
C LEU A 515 -16.99 18.52 29.03
N LEU A 516 -17.75 19.21 28.18
CA LEU A 516 -18.65 20.27 28.63
C LEU A 516 -19.73 19.75 29.58
N GLU A 517 -20.29 18.56 29.30
CA GLU A 517 -21.22 17.88 30.20
C GLU A 517 -20.56 17.54 31.54
N HIS A 518 -19.34 17.00 31.51
CA HIS A 518 -18.57 16.69 32.73
C HIS A 518 -18.30 17.92 33.59
N VAL A 519 -17.87 19.03 32.98
CA VAL A 519 -17.61 20.29 33.68
C VAL A 519 -18.91 20.88 34.24
N HIS A 520 -20.00 20.80 33.47
CA HIS A 520 -21.31 21.26 33.90
C HIS A 520 -21.83 20.49 35.13
N ALA A 521 -21.75 19.17 35.10
CA ALA A 521 -22.27 18.31 36.17
C ALA A 521 -21.45 18.37 37.46
N HIS A 522 -20.11 18.37 37.35
CA HIS A 522 -19.23 18.10 38.50
C HIS A 522 -18.41 19.29 38.99
N ARG A 523 -18.31 20.39 38.22
CA ARG A 523 -17.52 21.58 38.61
C ARG A 523 -18.35 22.81 38.86
N LEU A 524 -19.54 22.90 38.26
CA LEU A 524 -20.38 24.10 38.31
C LEU A 524 -21.59 23.86 39.22
N SER A 525 -21.40 24.08 40.52
CA SER A 525 -22.48 23.95 41.53
C SER A 525 -23.36 25.20 41.64
N CYS A 526 -22.90 26.36 41.15
CA CYS A 526 -23.61 27.63 41.26
C CYS A 526 -24.47 27.90 40.02
N VAL A 527 -25.76 28.23 40.23
CA VAL A 527 -26.73 28.52 39.15
C VAL A 527 -26.27 29.67 38.24
N ALA A 528 -25.60 30.70 38.80
CA ALA A 528 -25.07 31.81 38.01
C ALA A 528 -23.97 31.35 37.04
N HIS A 529 -23.08 30.47 37.49
CA HIS A 529 -22.01 29.92 36.66
C HIS A 529 -22.55 28.94 35.61
N GLN A 530 -23.59 28.17 35.93
CA GLN A 530 -24.30 27.32 34.97
C GLN A 530 -24.97 28.14 33.86
N ARG A 531 -25.67 29.23 34.23
CA ARG A 531 -26.26 30.17 33.26
C ARG A 531 -25.20 30.83 32.38
N SER A 532 -24.08 31.25 32.97
CA SER A 532 -22.94 31.81 32.23
C SER A 532 -22.37 30.80 31.23
N LEU A 533 -22.15 29.54 31.63
CA LEU A 533 -21.71 28.47 30.73
C LEU A 533 -22.68 28.30 29.55
N TYR A 534 -23.99 28.32 29.80
CA TYR A 534 -24.96 28.18 28.71
C TYR A 534 -24.91 29.35 27.72
N VAL A 535 -24.75 30.58 28.20
CA VAL A 535 -24.54 31.75 27.33
C VAL A 535 -23.25 31.61 26.52
N CYS A 536 -22.16 31.14 27.13
CA CYS A 536 -20.90 30.87 26.42
C CYS A 536 -21.06 29.79 25.34
N ILE A 537 -21.77 28.71 25.62
CA ILE A 537 -22.04 27.64 24.65
C ILE A 537 -22.86 28.19 23.47
N LEU A 538 -23.88 29.01 23.73
CA LEU A 538 -24.69 29.65 22.69
C LEU A 538 -23.88 30.63 21.83
N ALA A 539 -23.02 31.44 22.46
CA ALA A 539 -22.12 32.35 21.74
C ALA A 539 -21.12 31.58 20.87
N LEU A 540 -20.56 30.49 21.40
CA LEU A 540 -19.64 29.62 20.67
C LEU A 540 -20.34 28.90 19.51
N ALA A 541 -21.56 28.42 19.73
CA ALA A 541 -22.42 27.85 18.71
C ALA A 541 -22.65 28.83 17.56
N LEU A 542 -23.03 30.07 17.88
CA LEU A 542 -23.23 31.14 16.90
C LEU A 542 -21.93 31.45 16.14
N SER A 543 -20.79 31.51 16.83
CA SER A 543 -19.48 31.74 16.21
C SER A 543 -19.10 30.63 15.22
N VAL A 544 -19.34 29.35 15.59
CA VAL A 544 -19.14 28.21 14.69
C VAL A 544 -20.02 28.32 13.44
N PHE A 545 -21.29 28.67 13.61
CA PHE A 545 -22.23 28.86 12.49
C PHE A 545 -21.83 30.03 11.57
N LEU A 546 -21.42 31.16 12.15
CA LEU A 546 -20.95 32.32 11.38
C LEU A 546 -19.68 31.97 10.60
N SER A 547 -18.72 31.28 11.21
CA SER A 547 -17.51 30.81 10.53
C SER A 547 -17.84 29.80 9.42
N TYR A 548 -18.79 28.88 9.63
CA TYR A 548 -19.27 28.01 8.57
C TYR A 548 -19.83 28.82 7.39
N ARG A 549 -20.69 29.81 7.67
CA ARG A 549 -21.29 30.67 6.63
C ARG A 549 -20.24 31.48 5.86
N THR A 550 -19.19 31.99 6.50
CA THR A 550 -18.12 32.75 5.82
C THR A 550 -17.31 31.87 4.87
N PHE A 551 -17.02 30.63 5.25
CA PHE A 551 -16.24 29.69 4.43
C PHE A 551 -17.10 28.86 3.45
N CYS A 552 -18.43 28.95 3.52
CA CYS A 552 -19.39 28.28 2.64
C CYS A 552 -19.05 28.45 1.13
N PRO A 553 -18.68 29.64 0.62
CA PRO A 553 -18.30 29.79 -0.79
C PRO A 553 -17.09 28.92 -1.20
N LEU A 554 -16.10 28.74 -0.31
CA LEU A 554 -14.94 27.88 -0.55
C LEU A 554 -15.25 26.38 -0.35
N THR A 555 -16.30 26.06 0.40
CA THR A 555 -16.78 24.68 0.59
C THR A 555 -17.58 24.19 -0.61
N TYR A 556 -18.47 25.04 -1.15
CA TYR A 556 -19.38 24.67 -2.25
C TYR A 556 -18.89 25.11 -3.63
N GLY A 557 -17.96 26.06 -3.71
CA GLY A 557 -17.50 26.68 -4.96
C GLY A 557 -18.49 27.69 -5.54
N LYS A 558 -19.51 28.10 -4.76
CA LYS A 558 -20.55 29.07 -5.15
C LYS A 558 -21.01 29.86 -3.92
N PRO A 559 -21.33 31.17 -4.04
CA PRO A 559 -21.20 32.03 -5.23
C PRO A 559 -19.74 32.36 -5.57
N GLU A 560 -19.50 32.92 -6.76
CA GLU A 560 -18.18 33.44 -7.13
C GLU A 560 -17.84 34.66 -6.26
N LEU A 561 -16.60 34.70 -5.75
CA LEU A 561 -16.09 35.79 -4.93
C LEU A 561 -15.10 36.65 -5.70
N SER A 562 -15.08 37.95 -5.41
CA SER A 562 -14.07 38.87 -5.94
C SER A 562 -12.70 38.61 -5.29
N ALA A 563 -11.61 39.07 -5.92
CA ALA A 563 -10.27 38.92 -5.36
C ALA A 563 -10.13 39.51 -3.94
N ASN A 564 -10.77 40.66 -3.70
CA ASN A 564 -10.77 41.29 -2.37
C ASN A 564 -11.53 40.46 -1.32
N GLN A 565 -12.66 39.84 -1.72
CA GLN A 565 -13.41 38.94 -0.83
C GLN A 565 -12.62 37.67 -0.52
N LEU A 566 -11.93 37.09 -1.50
CA LEU A 566 -11.05 35.93 -1.30
C LEU A 566 -9.87 36.27 -0.40
N GLN A 567 -9.27 37.45 -0.54
CA GLN A 567 -8.25 37.93 0.37
C GLN A 567 -8.80 38.11 1.80
N GLY A 568 -10.05 38.57 1.96
CA GLY A 568 -10.73 38.63 3.25
C GLY A 568 -11.02 37.27 3.90
N LEU A 569 -11.05 36.18 3.12
CA LEU A 569 -11.18 34.81 3.63
C LEU A 569 -9.83 34.19 4.04
N LYS A 570 -8.71 34.84 3.70
CA LYS A 570 -7.37 34.42 4.12
C LYS A 570 -7.11 34.86 5.55
N TRP A 571 -7.73 34.15 6.51
CA TRP A 571 -7.56 34.42 7.95
C TRP A 571 -6.18 34.03 8.48
N ARG A 572 -5.40 33.29 7.69
CA ARG A 572 -4.02 32.93 7.98
C ARG A 572 -3.15 33.15 6.76
N ASP A 573 -1.95 33.66 6.99
CA ASP A 573 -0.99 33.94 5.92
C ASP A 573 -0.51 32.68 5.20
N SER A 574 -0.50 31.55 5.91
CA SER A 574 -0.13 30.23 5.40
C SER A 574 -1.18 29.59 4.48
N TRP A 575 -2.39 30.14 4.39
CA TRP A 575 -3.41 29.59 3.50
C TRP A 575 -3.18 30.04 2.04
N ASP A 576 -2.97 29.05 1.19
CA ASP A 576 -2.83 29.17 -0.25
C ASP A 576 -4.22 29.25 -0.90
N ILE A 577 -4.84 30.43 -0.80
CA ILE A 577 -6.05 30.78 -1.53
C ILE A 577 -5.62 31.55 -2.78
N LEU A 578 -5.91 30.99 -3.96
CA LEU A 578 -5.54 31.60 -5.23
C LEU A 578 -6.59 32.64 -5.63
N TYR A 579 -6.14 33.78 -6.14
CA TYR A 579 -7.03 34.81 -6.65
C TYR A 579 -6.40 35.46 -7.88
N ARG A 580 -7.19 35.61 -8.96
CA ARG A 580 -6.76 36.38 -10.12
C ARG A 580 -7.11 37.85 -9.88
N ARG A 581 -6.10 38.72 -9.91
CA ARG A 581 -6.33 40.16 -10.06
C ARG A 581 -6.78 40.36 -11.51
N ARG A 582 -8.01 40.85 -11.68
CA ARG A 582 -8.48 41.33 -12.99
C ARG A 582 -7.74 42.60 -13.36
#